data_AF-A0A5S6Q8R2-F1
#
_entry.id   AF-A0A5S6Q8R2-F1
#
_cell.length_a   1.000
_cell.length_b   1.000
_cell.length_c   1.000
_cell.angle_alpha   90.00
_cell.angle_beta   90.00
_cell.angle_gamma   90.00
#
_symmetry.space_group_name_H-M   'P 1'
#
loop_
_entity.id
_entity.type
_entity.pdbx_description
1 polymer ?
#
loop_
_entity_poly.entity_id
_entity_poly.type
_entity_poly.pdbx_seq_one_letter_code
_entity_poly.pdbx_strand_id
1 'polypeptide(L)'
;MKFLHLIENLSRLRNKRKPTQINPAGAMELLDPMEALKNSPLFRWQLAQHELCLQSYEAKVLETLRCTTDMIEKGKAHLDSFKGFLGAFSELNKVCFGGDKPLLAAVQASMAILMEVAKYQKVLVEQVYWSLRNLSEIRKRDLNKLDEIRSSFHRIGRSFDDALTKNAHSSKLKDHEGSEAKNELTAVGSCFAHISLDYIFQVNWVHTSKKHEILEAFLSFIYATETFFHQGHDLFQGEWRNVKNELVMRLQSLKEDTRQLEKKMQDRHALVPKEVFLHPFGLSIDPEVVMEGYLFKRSSRAIRTWNRRWFIIKNNKLLYVRPEVDFSNQLFPVDIATSCTVMEDDLRLCLVRPAPNSCDRRYCFEVVTPSKSHMLQADSESLRLAWIKALKRTIEAALHDSMPNMPFSSRFRSRLVTVH
;
A
#
# COMPACT_ATOMS: atom_id res chain seq x y z
N MET A 1 63.35 -15.13 40.80
CA MET A 1 64.02 -15.35 39.49
C MET A 1 63.08 -15.24 38.29
N LYS A 2 61.89 -15.88 38.26
CA LYS A 2 61.01 -15.89 37.08
C LYS A 2 60.51 -14.50 36.61
N PHE A 3 60.23 -13.57 37.53
CA PHE A 3 59.77 -12.21 37.21
C PHE A 3 60.87 -11.34 36.56
N LEU A 4 62.10 -11.40 37.08
CA LEU A 4 63.25 -10.71 36.48
C LEU A 4 63.56 -11.27 35.07
N HIS A 5 63.42 -12.58 34.88
CA HIS A 5 63.61 -13.21 33.58
C HIS A 5 62.51 -12.82 32.57
N LEU A 6 61.27 -12.62 33.04
CA LEU A 6 60.17 -12.08 32.22
C LEU A 6 60.46 -10.63 31.79
N ILE A 7 60.89 -9.77 32.73
CA ILE A 7 61.29 -8.38 32.44
C ILE A 7 62.44 -8.32 31.43
N GLU A 8 63.44 -9.20 31.58
CA GLU A 8 64.59 -9.26 30.70
C GLU A 8 64.21 -9.73 29.29
N ASN A 9 63.36 -10.75 29.18
CA ASN A 9 62.84 -11.25 27.90
C ASN A 9 61.96 -10.21 27.17
N LEU A 10 61.13 -9.47 27.91
CA LEU A 10 60.31 -8.39 27.34
C LEU A 10 61.16 -7.16 26.93
N SER A 11 62.23 -6.85 27.68
CA SER A 11 63.18 -5.79 27.33
C SER A 11 63.94 -6.09 26.02
N ARG A 12 64.27 -7.37 25.78
CA ARG A 12 64.86 -7.82 24.50
C ARG A 12 63.88 -7.69 23.32
N LEU A 13 62.57 -7.82 23.55
CA LEU A 13 61.53 -7.61 22.54
C LEU A 13 61.33 -6.10 22.21
N ARG A 14 61.48 -5.21 23.20
CA ARG A 14 61.44 -3.75 23.02
C ARG A 14 62.54 -3.25 22.08
N ASN A 15 63.77 -3.76 22.22
CA ASN A 15 64.91 -3.33 21.39
C ASN A 15 64.81 -3.74 19.90
N LYS A 16 63.82 -4.55 19.51
CA LYS A 16 63.51 -4.84 18.10
C LYS A 16 62.56 -3.82 17.46
N ARG A 17 61.93 -2.91 18.23
CA ARG A 17 61.12 -1.82 17.70
C ARG A 17 62.00 -0.57 17.51
N LYS A 18 62.02 -0.02 16.30
CA LYS A 18 62.71 1.23 15.96
C LYS A 18 62.22 2.39 16.85
N PRO A 19 63.05 3.42 17.11
CA PRO A 19 62.65 4.57 17.91
C PRO A 19 61.46 5.28 17.25
N THR A 20 60.46 5.55 18.09
CA THR A 20 59.23 6.30 17.86
C THR A 20 59.48 7.57 17.04
N GLN A 21 59.02 7.57 15.78
CA GLN A 21 58.63 8.80 15.10
C GLN A 21 57.32 9.28 15.72
N ILE A 22 57.29 10.56 16.08
CA ILE A 22 56.09 11.30 16.51
C ILE A 22 55.01 11.07 15.45
N ASN A 23 53.94 10.38 15.84
CA ASN A 23 52.86 10.02 14.91
C ASN A 23 51.96 11.25 14.68
N PRO A 24 51.90 11.82 13.47
CA PRO A 24 51.09 12.99 13.18
C PRO A 24 49.67 12.51 12.87
N ALA A 25 48.78 12.55 13.87
CA ALA A 25 47.31 12.64 13.78
C ALA A 25 46.62 11.80 14.87
N GLY A 26 46.44 12.35 16.08
CA GLY A 26 45.36 12.00 17.04
C GLY A 26 45.11 10.52 17.39
N ALA A 27 45.96 9.60 16.96
CA ALA A 27 45.78 8.17 17.11
C ALA A 27 46.40 7.75 18.43
N MET A 28 45.54 7.29 19.32
CA MET A 28 45.94 6.79 20.63
C MET A 28 46.93 5.63 20.48
N GLU A 29 48.14 5.80 21.02
CA GLU A 29 49.17 4.76 21.03
C GLU A 29 48.71 3.56 21.87
N LEU A 30 49.18 2.35 21.53
CA LEU A 30 48.88 1.15 22.29
C LEU A 30 49.58 1.16 23.64
N LEU A 31 48.94 0.59 24.66
CA LEU A 31 49.52 0.45 25.99
C LEU A 31 50.76 -0.47 25.96
N ASP A 32 51.86 -0.03 26.56
CA ASP A 32 53.11 -0.79 26.67
C ASP A 32 53.00 -1.84 27.80
N PRO A 33 53.15 -3.15 27.51
CA PRO A 33 53.20 -4.20 28.52
C PRO A 33 54.25 -3.97 29.62
N MET A 34 55.33 -3.24 29.33
CA MET A 34 56.37 -2.94 30.33
C MET A 34 55.93 -1.89 31.34
N GLU A 35 55.18 -0.87 30.90
CA GLU A 35 54.64 0.15 31.80
C GLU A 35 53.50 -0.42 32.67
N ALA A 36 52.77 -1.40 32.14
CA ALA A 36 51.81 -2.21 32.87
C ALA A 36 52.40 -2.86 34.13
N LEU A 37 53.52 -3.58 33.94
CA LEU A 37 54.17 -4.35 34.98
C LEU A 37 54.81 -3.44 36.03
N LYS A 38 55.19 -2.22 35.64
CA LYS A 38 55.62 -1.17 36.58
C LYS A 38 54.46 -0.57 37.35
N ASN A 39 53.24 -0.68 36.84
CA ASN A 39 52.03 -0.06 37.39
C ASN A 39 52.24 1.45 37.68
N SER A 40 52.95 2.13 36.76
CA SER A 40 53.38 3.51 36.96
C SER A 40 52.18 4.47 36.96
N PRO A 41 52.29 5.65 37.60
CA PRO A 41 51.26 6.68 37.49
C PRO A 41 50.95 7.07 36.03
N LEU A 42 51.97 7.04 35.17
CA LEU A 42 51.83 7.24 33.73
C LEU A 42 50.95 6.16 33.11
N PHE A 43 51.23 4.88 33.40
CA PHE A 43 50.40 3.77 32.93
C PHE A 43 48.94 3.91 33.37
N ARG A 44 48.71 4.23 34.65
CA ARG A 44 47.34 4.41 35.19
C ARG A 44 46.60 5.54 34.48
N TRP A 45 47.28 6.66 34.21
CA TRP A 45 46.71 7.75 33.42
C TRP A 45 46.38 7.31 31.99
N GLN A 46 47.32 6.65 31.28
CA GLN A 46 47.09 6.15 29.92
C GLN A 46 45.92 5.17 29.88
N LEU A 47 45.89 4.21 30.81
CA LEU A 47 44.82 3.22 30.93
C LEU A 47 43.45 3.90 31.10
N ALA A 48 43.35 4.90 31.98
CA ALA A 48 42.11 5.67 32.16
C ALA A 48 41.66 6.36 30.87
N GLN A 49 42.59 6.92 30.08
CA GLN A 49 42.25 7.48 28.77
C GLN A 49 41.73 6.41 27.80
N HIS A 50 42.33 5.21 27.80
CA HIS A 50 41.89 4.09 26.97
C HIS A 50 40.49 3.63 27.36
N GLU A 51 40.22 3.50 28.66
CA GLU A 51 38.90 3.15 29.18
C GLU A 51 37.83 4.16 28.76
N LEU A 52 38.10 5.47 28.85
CA LEU A 52 37.17 6.50 28.37
C LEU A 52 36.89 6.39 26.86
N CYS A 53 37.93 6.12 26.06
CA CYS A 53 37.77 5.90 24.62
C CYS A 53 36.89 4.67 24.33
N LEU A 54 37.10 3.57 25.06
CA LEU A 54 36.34 2.33 24.88
C LEU A 54 34.89 2.43 25.36
N GLN A 55 34.63 3.18 26.44
CA GLN A 55 33.27 3.52 26.86
C GLN A 55 32.52 4.33 25.80
N SER A 56 33.18 5.35 25.23
CA SER A 56 32.59 6.12 24.12
C SER A 56 32.35 5.25 22.89
N TYR A 57 33.24 4.29 22.60
CA TYR A 57 33.08 3.35 21.51
C TYR A 57 31.87 2.43 21.72
N GLU A 58 31.74 1.84 22.90
CA GLU A 58 30.60 0.99 23.25
C GLU A 58 29.27 1.73 23.11
N ALA A 59 29.19 2.96 23.62
CA ALA A 59 27.99 3.80 23.50
C ALA A 59 27.59 4.00 22.04
N LYS A 60 28.56 4.20 21.13
CA LYS A 60 28.30 4.37 19.70
C LYS A 60 27.91 3.06 19.00
N VAL A 61 28.47 1.92 19.41
CA VAL A 61 28.01 0.60 18.93
C VAL A 61 26.55 0.37 19.33
N LEU A 62 26.17 0.68 20.58
CA LEU A 62 24.79 0.55 21.05
C LEU A 62 23.82 1.46 20.31
N GLU A 63 24.21 2.72 20.10
CA GLU A 63 23.41 3.68 19.33
C GLU A 63 23.17 3.17 17.89
N THR A 64 24.23 2.63 17.26
CA THR A 64 24.15 2.08 15.90
C THR A 64 23.22 0.87 15.85
N LEU A 65 23.34 -0.08 16.78
CA LEU A 65 22.45 -1.24 16.88
C LEU A 65 20.99 -0.83 17.07
N ARG A 66 20.72 0.20 17.88
CA ARG A 66 19.37 0.74 18.06
C ARG A 66 18.81 1.30 16.75
N CYS A 67 19.60 2.08 16.02
CA CYS A 67 19.20 2.61 14.71
C CYS A 67 18.95 1.49 13.69
N THR A 68 19.75 0.42 13.72
CA THR A 68 19.52 -0.78 12.88
C THR A 68 18.19 -1.43 13.16
N THR A 69 17.86 -1.66 14.44
CA THR A 69 16.58 -2.27 14.84
C THR A 69 15.40 -1.41 14.37
N ASP A 70 15.47 -0.09 14.60
CA ASP A 70 14.44 0.86 14.15
C ASP A 70 14.28 0.86 12.62
N MET A 71 15.39 0.79 11.87
CA MET A 71 15.37 0.69 10.40
C MET A 71 14.70 -0.61 9.92
N ILE A 72 14.97 -1.74 10.58
CA ILE A 72 14.35 -3.03 10.26
C ILE A 72 12.85 -3.00 10.53
N GLU A 73 12.44 -2.49 11.70
CA GLU A 73 11.02 -2.42 12.10
C GLU A 73 10.23 -1.53 11.14
N LYS A 74 10.73 -0.33 10.85
CA LYS A 74 10.13 0.60 9.89
C LYS A 74 10.11 0.03 8.47
N GLY A 75 11.17 -0.67 8.06
CA GLY A 75 11.23 -1.36 6.78
C GLY A 75 10.13 -2.43 6.63
N LYS A 76 9.90 -3.23 7.67
CA LYS A 76 8.81 -4.22 7.71
C LYS A 76 7.43 -3.57 7.65
N ALA A 77 7.20 -2.54 8.46
CA ALA A 77 5.93 -1.81 8.48
C ALA A 77 5.61 -1.15 7.12
N HIS A 78 6.63 -0.60 6.45
CA HIS A 78 6.48 -0.08 5.09
C HIS A 78 6.10 -1.18 4.10
N LEU A 79 6.75 -2.34 4.15
CA LEU A 79 6.44 -3.47 3.27
C LEU A 79 5.00 -3.96 3.42
N ASP A 80 4.49 -4.03 4.64
CA ASP A 80 3.10 -4.44 4.90
C ASP A 80 2.11 -3.41 4.35
N SER A 81 2.40 -2.12 4.58
CA SER A 81 1.59 -1.02 4.03
C SER A 81 1.61 -1.01 2.50
N PHE A 82 2.78 -1.23 1.89
CA PHE A 82 2.97 -1.26 0.45
C PHE A 82 2.19 -2.41 -0.21
N LYS A 83 2.22 -3.62 0.38
CA LYS A 83 1.40 -4.74 -0.08
C LYS A 83 -0.10 -4.48 0.06
N GLY A 84 -0.52 -3.88 1.18
CA GLY A 84 -1.91 -3.48 1.40
C GLY A 84 -2.39 -2.48 0.34
N PHE A 85 -1.57 -1.49 0.01
CA PHE A 85 -1.82 -0.53 -1.06
C PHE A 85 -2.00 -1.22 -2.44
N LEU A 86 -1.10 -2.13 -2.81
CA LEU A 86 -1.22 -2.89 -4.05
C LEU A 86 -2.48 -3.78 -4.08
N GLY A 87 -2.85 -4.36 -2.93
CA GLY A 87 -4.11 -5.11 -2.78
C GLY A 87 -5.34 -4.25 -3.04
N ALA A 88 -5.40 -3.04 -2.46
CA ALA A 88 -6.51 -2.11 -2.70
C ALA A 88 -6.58 -1.67 -4.17
N PHE A 89 -5.43 -1.43 -4.81
CA PHE A 89 -5.37 -1.08 -6.23
C PHE A 89 -5.82 -2.24 -7.13
N SER A 90 -5.56 -3.49 -6.74
CA SER A 90 -6.04 -4.67 -7.45
C SER A 90 -7.57 -4.78 -7.46
N GLU A 91 -8.24 -4.42 -6.36
CA GLU A 91 -9.70 -4.38 -6.33
C GLU A 91 -10.25 -3.25 -7.20
N LEU A 92 -9.63 -2.06 -7.19
CA LEU A 92 -9.98 -0.97 -8.12
C LEU A 92 -9.79 -1.40 -9.58
N ASN A 93 -8.71 -2.15 -9.88
CA ASN A 93 -8.45 -2.65 -11.22
C ASN A 93 -9.61 -3.52 -11.72
N LYS A 94 -10.11 -4.44 -10.90
CA LYS A 94 -11.26 -5.30 -11.24
C LYS A 94 -12.54 -4.51 -11.47
N VAL A 95 -12.83 -3.54 -10.60
CA VAL A 95 -14.06 -2.73 -10.69
C VAL A 95 -14.04 -1.82 -11.92
N CYS A 96 -12.94 -1.11 -12.14
CA CYS A 96 -12.86 -0.10 -13.21
C CYS A 96 -12.59 -0.71 -14.59
N PHE A 97 -11.84 -1.81 -14.66
CA PHE A 97 -11.35 -2.37 -15.92
C PHE A 97 -11.83 -3.80 -16.18
N GLY A 98 -12.73 -4.36 -15.37
CA GLY A 98 -13.26 -5.72 -15.57
C GLY A 98 -13.88 -5.99 -16.95
N GLY A 99 -14.39 -4.94 -17.61
CA GLY A 99 -14.90 -5.01 -18.99
C GLY A 99 -13.82 -4.91 -20.08
N ASP A 100 -12.65 -4.35 -19.78
CA ASP A 100 -11.52 -4.17 -20.71
C ASP A 100 -10.40 -5.14 -20.33
N LYS A 101 -10.51 -6.39 -20.81
CA LYS A 101 -9.59 -7.48 -20.43
C LYS A 101 -8.11 -7.17 -20.72
N PRO A 102 -7.72 -6.59 -21.88
CA PRO A 102 -6.34 -6.18 -22.11
C PRO A 102 -5.82 -5.17 -21.08
N LEU A 103 -6.58 -4.09 -20.82
CA LEU A 103 -6.17 -3.07 -19.85
C LEU A 103 -6.09 -3.63 -18.42
N LEU A 104 -7.06 -4.46 -18.03
CA LEU A 104 -7.06 -5.17 -16.75
C LEU A 104 -5.77 -5.99 -16.58
N ALA A 105 -5.37 -6.73 -17.61
CA ALA A 105 -4.17 -7.56 -17.60
C ALA A 105 -2.89 -6.72 -17.55
N ALA A 106 -2.81 -5.62 -18.32
CA ALA A 106 -1.65 -4.73 -18.31
C ALA A 106 -1.45 -4.06 -16.94
N VAL A 107 -2.53 -3.60 -16.31
CA VAL A 107 -2.48 -3.05 -14.94
C VAL A 107 -2.10 -4.15 -13.93
N GLN A 108 -2.63 -5.37 -14.08
CA GLN A 108 -2.25 -6.50 -13.24
C GLN A 108 -0.75 -6.84 -13.35
N ALA A 109 -0.19 -6.83 -14.56
CA ALA A 109 1.23 -7.04 -14.80
C ALA A 109 2.09 -5.96 -14.12
N SER A 110 1.66 -4.70 -14.16
CA SER A 110 2.36 -3.62 -13.45
C SER A 110 2.39 -3.81 -11.94
N MET A 111 1.29 -4.31 -11.34
CA MET A 111 1.26 -4.64 -9.92
C MET A 111 2.17 -5.83 -9.59
N ALA A 112 2.27 -6.83 -10.47
CA ALA A 112 3.19 -7.95 -10.28
C ALA A 112 4.66 -7.49 -10.22
N ILE A 113 5.04 -6.52 -11.07
CA ILE A 113 6.36 -5.89 -11.02
C ILE A 113 6.58 -5.18 -9.68
N LEU A 114 5.60 -4.40 -9.21
CA LEU A 114 5.70 -3.73 -7.90
C LEU A 114 5.75 -4.72 -6.73
N MET A 115 5.06 -5.85 -6.82
CA MET A 115 5.17 -6.93 -5.84
C MET A 115 6.58 -7.54 -5.82
N GLU A 116 7.28 -7.60 -6.96
CA GLU A 116 8.67 -8.04 -7.02
C GLU A 116 9.62 -7.03 -6.35
N VAL A 117 9.39 -5.72 -6.53
CA VAL A 117 10.09 -4.66 -5.77
C VAL A 117 9.92 -4.86 -4.26
N ALA A 118 8.71 -5.20 -3.81
CA ALA A 118 8.45 -5.50 -2.40
C ALA A 118 9.24 -6.73 -1.90
N LYS A 119 9.49 -7.73 -2.77
CA LYS A 119 10.34 -8.87 -2.41
C LYS A 119 11.80 -8.45 -2.29
N TYR A 120 12.34 -7.66 -3.22
CA TYR A 120 13.71 -7.16 -3.12
C TYR A 120 13.93 -6.29 -1.89
N GLN A 121 12.96 -5.43 -1.56
CA GLN A 121 13.02 -4.62 -0.35
C GLN A 121 12.93 -5.48 0.92
N LYS A 122 12.14 -6.56 0.92
CA LYS A 122 12.14 -7.54 2.02
C LYS A 122 13.53 -8.16 2.20
N VAL A 123 14.17 -8.59 1.12
CA VAL A 123 15.53 -9.14 1.16
C VAL A 123 16.51 -8.10 1.69
N LEU A 124 16.44 -6.84 1.25
CA LEU A 124 17.28 -5.76 1.78
C LEU A 124 17.12 -5.61 3.30
N VAL A 125 15.88 -5.56 3.81
CA VAL A 125 15.60 -5.46 5.25
C VAL A 125 16.19 -6.65 6.03
N GLU A 126 16.14 -7.86 5.47
CA GLU A 126 16.77 -9.04 6.05
C GLU A 126 18.31 -8.96 6.00
N GLN A 127 18.89 -8.43 4.92
CA GLN A 127 20.35 -8.25 4.80
C GLN A 127 20.90 -7.15 5.72
N VAL A 128 20.11 -6.11 6.01
CA VAL A 128 20.44 -5.09 7.02
C VAL A 128 20.67 -5.73 8.39
N TYR A 129 19.84 -6.71 8.76
CA TYR A 129 20.01 -7.44 10.02
C TYR A 129 21.34 -8.20 10.04
N TRP A 130 21.68 -8.90 8.95
CA TRP A 130 22.90 -9.71 8.87
C TRP A 130 24.17 -8.88 8.81
N SER A 131 24.20 -7.82 7.99
CA SER A 131 25.35 -6.93 7.83
C SER A 131 25.78 -6.27 9.15
N LEU A 132 24.82 -5.98 10.02
CA LEU A 132 25.06 -5.30 11.29
C LEU A 132 25.04 -6.26 12.50
N ARG A 133 24.80 -7.56 12.28
CA ARG A 133 24.91 -8.61 13.30
C ARG A 133 26.31 -8.66 13.89
N ASN A 134 27.36 -8.44 13.08
CA ASN A 134 28.74 -8.42 13.54
C ASN A 134 28.96 -7.38 14.65
N LEU A 135 28.30 -6.22 14.61
CA LEU A 135 28.37 -5.22 15.69
C LEU A 135 27.80 -5.76 17.02
N SER A 136 26.75 -6.58 16.95
CA SER A 136 26.17 -7.22 18.14
C SER A 136 27.09 -8.29 18.71
N GLU A 137 27.81 -9.02 17.85
CA GLU A 137 28.77 -10.05 18.25
C GLU A 137 30.06 -9.42 18.81
N ILE A 138 30.57 -8.31 18.25
CA ILE A 138 31.69 -7.53 18.81
C ILE A 138 31.38 -7.14 20.26
N ARG A 139 30.18 -6.63 20.52
CA ARG A 139 29.77 -6.24 21.88
C ARG A 139 29.83 -7.43 22.84
N LYS A 140 29.21 -8.55 22.45
CA LYS A 140 29.13 -9.75 23.30
C LYS A 140 30.49 -10.42 23.52
N ARG A 141 31.30 -10.51 22.47
CA ARG A 141 32.57 -11.25 22.47
C ARG A 141 33.70 -10.43 23.10
N ASP A 142 33.82 -9.15 22.71
CA ASP A 142 35.01 -8.37 23.01
C ASP A 142 34.80 -7.37 24.15
N LEU A 143 33.66 -6.65 24.15
CA LEU A 143 33.38 -5.62 25.16
C LEU A 143 32.95 -6.23 26.50
N ASN A 144 32.07 -7.24 26.50
CA ASN A 144 31.74 -7.96 27.74
C ASN A 144 33.00 -8.61 28.37
N LYS A 145 33.84 -9.25 27.54
CA LYS A 145 35.09 -9.85 28.00
C LYS A 145 36.06 -8.80 28.56
N LEU A 146 36.14 -7.63 27.92
CA LEU A 146 36.93 -6.50 28.42
C LEU A 146 36.45 -6.06 29.81
N ASP A 147 35.14 -5.99 30.02
CA ASP A 147 34.54 -5.63 31.32
C ASP A 147 34.82 -6.67 32.41
N GLU A 148 34.75 -7.95 32.09
CA GLU A 148 35.09 -9.04 33.01
C GLU A 148 36.57 -8.99 33.44
N ILE A 149 37.47 -8.77 32.48
CA ILE A 149 38.91 -8.65 32.75
C ILE A 149 39.21 -7.37 33.53
N ARG A 150 38.57 -6.25 33.21
CA ARG A 150 38.68 -4.98 33.95
C ARG A 150 38.28 -5.14 35.42
N SER A 151 37.15 -5.79 35.68
CA SER A 151 36.69 -6.09 37.04
C SER A 151 37.71 -6.95 37.80
N SER A 152 38.25 -7.98 37.14
CA SER A 152 39.28 -8.85 37.70
C SER A 152 40.58 -8.11 37.98
N PHE A 153 41.02 -7.23 37.08
CA PHE A 153 42.19 -6.38 37.24
C PHE A 153 42.07 -5.48 38.46
N HIS A 154 40.95 -4.78 38.64
CA HIS A 154 40.74 -3.95 39.84
C HIS A 154 40.65 -4.76 41.13
N ARG A 155 40.02 -5.94 41.10
CA ARG A 155 39.93 -6.82 42.27
C ARG A 155 41.31 -7.32 42.72
N ILE A 156 42.11 -7.82 41.79
CA ILE A 156 43.48 -8.30 42.08
C ILE A 156 44.39 -7.12 42.44
N GLY A 157 44.20 -5.95 41.81
CA GLY A 157 44.90 -4.72 42.16
C GLY A 157 44.72 -4.33 43.63
N ARG A 158 43.48 -4.34 44.15
CA ARG A 158 43.22 -4.10 45.58
C ARG A 158 43.92 -5.11 46.48
N SER A 159 43.82 -6.41 46.16
CA SER A 159 44.52 -7.46 46.92
C SER A 159 46.03 -7.30 46.91
N PHE A 160 46.60 -6.78 45.82
CA PHE A 160 48.03 -6.50 45.71
C PHE A 160 48.44 -5.31 46.59
N ASP A 161 47.65 -4.22 46.60
CA ASP A 161 47.86 -3.07 47.47
C ASP A 161 47.77 -3.47 48.97
N ASP A 162 46.83 -4.35 49.32
CA ASP A 162 46.70 -4.90 50.68
C ASP A 162 47.92 -5.74 51.08
N ALA A 163 48.38 -6.63 50.19
CA ALA A 163 49.57 -7.47 50.42
C ALA A 163 50.86 -6.64 50.55
N LEU A 164 50.99 -5.57 49.76
CA LEU A 164 52.09 -4.60 49.87
C LEU A 164 52.08 -3.93 51.25
N THR A 165 50.90 -3.47 51.68
CA THR A 165 50.71 -2.81 52.98
C THR A 165 51.03 -3.78 54.12
N LYS A 166 50.52 -5.01 54.08
CA LYS A 166 50.80 -6.04 55.08
C LYS A 166 52.30 -6.34 55.19
N ASN A 167 52.96 -6.56 54.05
CA ASN A 167 54.40 -6.83 54.02
C ASN A 167 55.24 -5.65 54.51
N ALA A 168 54.85 -4.41 54.22
CA ALA A 168 55.54 -3.21 54.69
C ALA A 168 55.44 -3.01 56.21
N HIS A 169 54.32 -3.40 56.82
CA HIS A 169 54.08 -3.26 58.27
C HIS A 169 54.58 -4.46 59.10
N SER A 170 55.04 -5.54 58.46
CA SER A 170 55.58 -6.71 59.17
C SER A 170 56.79 -6.33 60.04
N SER A 171 56.75 -6.73 61.32
CA SER A 171 57.83 -6.44 62.27
C SER A 171 59.09 -7.24 61.95
N LYS A 172 60.25 -6.57 61.98
CA LYS A 172 61.57 -7.21 61.86
C LYS A 172 61.89 -8.20 62.99
N LEU A 173 61.15 -8.14 64.11
CA LEU A 173 61.35 -9.03 65.26
C LEU A 173 60.62 -10.37 65.11
N LYS A 174 59.75 -10.50 64.11
CA LYS A 174 58.91 -11.68 63.90
C LYS A 174 59.17 -12.28 62.51
N ASP A 175 60.28 -12.98 62.38
CA ASP A 175 60.76 -13.54 61.11
C ASP A 175 59.74 -14.45 60.41
N HIS A 176 58.96 -15.24 61.18
CA HIS A 176 57.92 -16.11 60.62
C HIS A 176 56.80 -15.29 59.94
N GLU A 177 56.23 -14.31 60.65
CA GLU A 177 55.18 -13.43 60.11
C GLU A 177 55.69 -12.60 58.91
N GLY A 178 56.96 -12.17 58.96
CA GLY A 178 57.61 -11.49 57.83
C GLY A 178 57.77 -12.39 56.59
N SER A 179 58.14 -13.66 56.80
CA SER A 179 58.27 -14.66 55.73
C SER A 179 56.92 -14.97 55.08
N GLU A 180 55.86 -15.15 55.89
CA GLU A 180 54.50 -15.38 55.39
C GLU A 180 53.98 -14.20 54.56
N ALA A 181 54.14 -12.96 55.04
CA ALA A 181 53.72 -11.77 54.32
C ALA A 181 54.47 -11.60 52.98
N LYS A 182 55.76 -11.95 52.94
CA LYS A 182 56.56 -11.94 51.71
C LYS A 182 56.10 -13.01 50.71
N ASN A 183 55.74 -14.19 51.18
CA ASN A 183 55.25 -15.28 50.33
C ASN A 183 53.88 -14.93 49.72
N GLU A 184 52.97 -14.37 50.53
CA GLU A 184 51.68 -13.85 50.07
C GLU A 184 51.86 -12.74 49.03
N LEU A 185 52.72 -11.75 49.31
CA LEU A 185 53.03 -10.68 48.35
C LEU A 185 53.60 -11.23 47.03
N THR A 186 54.45 -12.24 47.10
CA THR A 186 55.02 -12.88 45.90
C THR A 186 53.94 -13.56 45.07
N ALA A 187 53.01 -14.28 45.73
CA ALA A 187 51.90 -14.95 45.05
C ALA A 187 50.93 -13.95 44.41
N VAL A 188 50.45 -12.96 45.17
CA VAL A 188 49.51 -11.94 44.69
C VAL A 188 50.16 -11.05 43.64
N GLY A 189 51.45 -10.70 43.80
CA GLY A 189 52.20 -9.95 42.80
C GLY A 189 52.35 -10.68 41.47
N SER A 190 52.50 -12.02 41.49
CA SER A 190 52.48 -12.83 40.27
C SER A 190 51.09 -12.78 39.61
N CYS A 191 50.01 -12.92 40.36
CA CYS A 191 48.65 -12.80 39.85
C CYS A 191 48.38 -11.41 39.24
N PHE A 192 48.83 -10.35 39.92
CA PHE A 192 48.70 -8.97 39.45
C PHE A 192 49.44 -8.74 38.14
N ALA A 193 50.65 -9.28 38.00
CA ALA A 193 51.42 -9.20 36.76
C ALA A 193 50.71 -9.90 35.58
N HIS A 194 50.17 -11.10 35.80
CA HIS A 194 49.42 -11.83 34.77
C HIS A 194 48.16 -11.07 34.33
N ILE A 195 47.31 -10.65 35.27
CA ILE A 195 46.07 -9.94 34.92
C ILE A 195 46.34 -8.58 34.29
N SER A 196 47.44 -7.90 34.64
CA SER A 196 47.86 -6.64 34.00
C SER A 196 48.17 -6.83 32.52
N LEU A 197 48.88 -7.92 32.18
CA LEU A 197 49.20 -8.26 30.80
C LEU A 197 47.93 -8.68 30.03
N ASP A 198 47.07 -9.50 30.62
CA ASP A 198 45.81 -9.92 30.01
C ASP A 198 44.89 -8.73 29.75
N TYR A 199 44.80 -7.79 30.70
CA TYR A 199 43.95 -6.62 30.56
C TYR A 199 44.43 -5.70 29.44
N ILE A 200 45.73 -5.42 29.39
CA ILE A 200 46.30 -4.60 28.32
C ILE A 200 46.23 -5.28 26.97
N PHE A 201 46.45 -6.59 26.92
CA PHE A 201 46.24 -7.36 25.71
C PHE A 201 44.81 -7.15 25.22
N GLN A 202 43.80 -7.29 26.08
CA GLN A 202 42.41 -7.11 25.69
C GLN A 202 42.10 -5.66 25.26
N VAL A 203 42.59 -4.65 25.99
CA VAL A 203 42.44 -3.23 25.59
C VAL A 203 43.05 -2.99 24.21
N ASN A 204 44.31 -3.37 24.01
CA ASN A 204 45.02 -3.19 22.75
C ASN A 204 44.34 -3.96 21.62
N TRP A 205 43.89 -5.19 21.88
CA TRP A 205 43.15 -6.01 20.94
C TRP A 205 41.92 -5.28 20.44
N VAL A 206 41.04 -4.80 21.34
CA VAL A 206 39.83 -4.05 20.95
C VAL A 206 40.19 -2.78 20.16
N HIS A 207 41.24 -2.06 20.53
CA HIS A 207 41.71 -0.89 19.77
C HIS A 207 42.13 -1.23 18.34
N THR A 208 42.79 -2.38 18.15
CA THR A 208 43.24 -2.83 16.83
C THR A 208 42.12 -3.45 16.01
N SER A 209 41.22 -4.22 16.62
CA SER A 209 40.21 -4.99 15.89
C SER A 209 39.02 -4.16 15.45
N LYS A 210 38.59 -3.20 16.30
CA LYS A 210 37.37 -2.40 16.07
C LYS A 210 37.32 -1.75 14.69
N LYS A 211 38.45 -1.28 14.16
CA LYS A 211 38.49 -0.54 12.90
C LYS A 211 38.08 -1.42 11.71
N HIS A 212 38.65 -2.62 11.60
CA HIS A 212 38.35 -3.49 10.47
C HIS A 212 36.98 -4.15 10.61
N GLU A 213 36.54 -4.47 11.81
CA GLU A 213 35.22 -5.10 12.03
C GLU A 213 34.06 -4.11 11.75
N ILE A 214 34.21 -2.83 12.13
CA ILE A 214 33.23 -1.78 11.76
C ILE A 214 33.20 -1.58 10.25
N LEU A 215 34.38 -1.54 9.60
CA LEU A 215 34.47 -1.38 8.16
C LEU A 215 33.81 -2.54 7.41
N GLU A 216 34.04 -3.77 7.87
CA GLU A 216 33.43 -4.98 7.30
C GLU A 216 31.90 -4.94 7.43
N ALA A 217 31.37 -4.59 8.61
CA ALA A 217 29.93 -4.45 8.82
C ALA A 217 29.30 -3.38 7.90
N PHE A 218 29.97 -2.23 7.77
CA PHE A 218 29.48 -1.15 6.90
C PHE A 218 29.55 -1.51 5.42
N LEU A 219 30.64 -2.16 4.99
CA LEU A 219 30.80 -2.60 3.61
C LEU A 219 29.75 -3.67 3.24
N SER A 220 29.43 -4.59 4.16
CA SER A 220 28.34 -5.54 3.99
C SER A 220 26.99 -4.86 3.77
N PHE A 221 26.71 -3.78 4.52
CA PHE A 221 25.49 -2.98 4.33
C PHE A 221 25.48 -2.25 2.97
N ILE A 222 26.62 -1.72 2.52
CA ILE A 222 26.76 -1.12 1.19
C ILE A 222 26.42 -2.15 0.10
N TYR A 223 27.01 -3.35 0.16
CA TYR A 223 26.75 -4.39 -0.85
C TYR A 223 25.29 -4.86 -0.86
N ALA A 224 24.64 -4.96 0.31
CA ALA A 224 23.22 -5.25 0.38
C ALA A 224 22.37 -4.17 -0.32
N THR A 225 22.72 -2.89 -0.09
CA THR A 225 22.05 -1.74 -0.69
C THR A 225 22.28 -1.68 -2.21
N GLU A 226 23.52 -1.86 -2.64
CA GLU A 226 23.90 -1.94 -4.05
C GLU A 226 23.12 -3.04 -4.78
N THR A 227 23.05 -4.24 -4.20
CA THR A 227 22.31 -5.37 -4.76
C THR A 227 20.83 -5.04 -4.94
N PHE A 228 20.21 -4.42 -3.95
CA PHE A 228 18.81 -4.00 -4.03
C PHE A 228 18.56 -3.04 -5.22
N PHE A 229 19.43 -2.04 -5.40
CA PHE A 229 19.28 -1.09 -6.50
C PHE A 229 19.54 -1.70 -7.87
N HIS A 230 20.53 -2.59 -8.01
CA HIS A 230 20.76 -3.31 -9.27
C HIS A 230 19.57 -4.20 -9.64
N GLN A 231 19.05 -4.99 -8.69
CA GLN A 231 17.85 -5.82 -8.92
C GLN A 231 16.65 -4.98 -9.33
N GLY A 232 16.44 -3.83 -8.67
CA GLY A 232 15.38 -2.88 -9.04
C GLY A 232 15.58 -2.31 -10.44
N HIS A 233 16.81 -1.94 -10.80
CA HIS A 233 17.13 -1.45 -12.14
C HIS A 233 16.78 -2.47 -13.22
N ASP A 234 17.29 -3.70 -13.09
CA ASP A 234 17.10 -4.76 -14.07
C ASP A 234 15.62 -5.10 -14.27
N LEU A 235 14.85 -5.12 -13.17
CA LEU A 235 13.41 -5.36 -13.19
C LEU A 235 12.65 -4.36 -14.08
N PHE A 236 13.07 -3.08 -14.12
CA PHE A 236 12.42 -2.03 -14.91
C PHE A 236 13.00 -1.85 -16.32
N GLN A 237 14.00 -2.63 -16.73
CA GLN A 237 14.59 -2.53 -18.07
C GLN A 237 13.89 -3.39 -19.13
N GLY A 238 13.39 -4.57 -18.74
CA GLY A 238 12.83 -5.57 -19.66
C GLY A 238 11.34 -5.40 -19.94
N GLU A 239 10.55 -6.42 -19.59
CA GLU A 239 9.10 -6.53 -19.88
C GLU A 239 8.29 -5.31 -19.43
N TRP A 240 8.72 -4.64 -18.35
CA TRP A 240 8.10 -3.40 -17.88
C TRP A 240 7.98 -2.34 -18.96
N ARG A 241 8.99 -2.15 -19.82
CA ARG A 241 8.97 -1.10 -20.85
C ARG A 241 7.79 -1.28 -21.81
N ASN A 242 7.49 -2.53 -22.17
CA ASN A 242 6.38 -2.86 -23.05
C ASN A 242 5.04 -2.57 -22.37
N VAL A 243 4.86 -3.07 -21.14
CA VAL A 243 3.66 -2.83 -20.32
C VAL A 243 3.45 -1.32 -20.10
N LYS A 244 4.50 -0.57 -19.78
CA LYS A 244 4.46 0.88 -19.60
C LYS A 244 3.97 1.59 -20.85
N ASN A 245 4.53 1.24 -22.02
CA ASN A 245 4.14 1.88 -23.27
C ASN A 245 2.68 1.59 -23.62
N GLU A 246 2.22 0.36 -23.42
CA GLU A 246 0.81 -0.02 -23.59
C GLU A 246 -0.12 0.80 -22.67
N LEU A 247 0.21 0.89 -21.39
CA LEU A 247 -0.57 1.68 -20.43
C LEU A 247 -0.60 3.17 -20.79
N VAL A 248 0.51 3.74 -21.24
CA VAL A 248 0.59 5.15 -21.68
C VAL A 248 -0.29 5.39 -22.91
N MET A 249 -0.25 4.50 -23.90
CA MET A 249 -1.11 4.60 -25.08
C MET A 249 -2.59 4.50 -24.69
N ARG A 250 -2.95 3.54 -23.83
CA ARG A 250 -4.34 3.36 -23.40
C ARG A 250 -4.84 4.55 -22.58
N LEU A 251 -3.99 5.13 -21.73
CA LEU A 251 -4.30 6.36 -21.00
C LEU A 251 -4.63 7.53 -21.95
N GLN A 252 -3.87 7.70 -23.03
CA GLN A 252 -4.14 8.74 -24.02
C GLN A 252 -5.49 8.51 -24.72
N SER A 253 -5.77 7.27 -25.12
CA SER A 253 -7.06 6.89 -25.72
C SER A 253 -8.22 7.21 -24.78
N LEU A 254 -8.16 6.81 -23.51
CA LEU A 254 -9.26 7.04 -22.55
C LEU A 254 -9.50 8.54 -22.29
N LYS A 255 -8.44 9.35 -22.25
CA LYS A 255 -8.56 10.81 -22.13
C LYS A 255 -9.25 11.42 -23.35
N GLU A 256 -8.90 10.95 -24.54
CA GLU A 256 -9.51 11.41 -25.78
C GLU A 256 -11.00 11.01 -25.86
N ASP A 257 -11.33 9.77 -25.49
CA ASP A 257 -12.72 9.31 -25.41
C ASP A 257 -13.56 10.17 -24.47
N THR A 258 -12.99 10.54 -23.31
CA THR A 258 -13.63 11.44 -22.34
C THR A 258 -13.88 12.82 -22.95
N ARG A 259 -12.88 13.39 -23.61
CA ARG A 259 -13.00 14.71 -24.27
C ARG A 259 -14.03 14.70 -25.40
N GLN A 260 -14.07 13.62 -26.19
CA GLN A 260 -15.06 13.46 -27.24
C GLN A 260 -16.46 13.32 -26.68
N LEU A 261 -16.65 12.57 -25.58
CA LEU A 261 -17.92 12.45 -24.90
C LEU A 261 -18.39 13.81 -24.38
N GLU A 262 -17.51 14.56 -23.72
CA GLU A 262 -17.81 15.90 -23.21
C GLU A 262 -18.28 16.82 -24.34
N LYS A 263 -17.53 16.89 -25.44
CA LYS A 263 -17.90 17.70 -26.60
C LYS A 263 -19.25 17.27 -27.18
N LYS A 264 -19.45 15.97 -27.41
CA LYS A 264 -20.73 15.44 -27.92
C LYS A 264 -21.90 15.79 -26.99
N MET A 265 -21.69 15.77 -25.67
CA MET A 265 -22.72 16.15 -24.70
C MET A 265 -22.99 17.65 -24.68
N GLN A 266 -21.96 18.49 -24.80
CA GLN A 266 -22.12 19.94 -24.93
C GLN A 266 -22.87 20.31 -26.21
N ASP A 267 -22.50 19.70 -27.34
CA ASP A 267 -23.17 19.90 -28.63
C ASP A 267 -24.65 19.51 -28.54
N ARG A 268 -24.97 18.38 -27.88
CA ARG A 268 -26.37 17.96 -27.65
C ARG A 268 -27.10 18.88 -26.67
N HIS A 269 -26.43 19.38 -25.64
CA HIS A 269 -27.01 20.31 -24.68
C HIS A 269 -27.38 21.64 -25.34
N ALA A 270 -26.57 22.11 -26.31
CA ALA A 270 -26.87 23.29 -27.10
C ALA A 270 -28.15 23.16 -27.95
N LEU A 271 -28.58 21.92 -28.26
CA LEU A 271 -29.82 21.65 -29.00
C LEU A 271 -31.08 21.66 -28.13
N VAL A 272 -30.96 21.77 -26.79
CA VAL A 272 -32.11 21.75 -25.89
C VAL A 272 -32.92 23.05 -26.07
N PRO A 273 -34.19 22.98 -26.51
CA PRO A 273 -35.02 24.17 -26.69
C PRO A 273 -35.28 24.89 -25.35
N LYS A 274 -35.47 26.22 -25.38
CA LYS A 274 -35.72 27.04 -24.17
C LYS A 274 -37.05 26.76 -23.46
N GLU A 275 -37.99 26.08 -24.11
CA GLU A 275 -39.28 25.66 -23.54
C GLU A 275 -39.43 24.14 -23.62
N VAL A 276 -38.96 23.42 -22.60
CA VAL A 276 -39.09 21.95 -22.53
C VAL A 276 -40.34 21.59 -21.71
N PHE A 277 -41.52 21.78 -22.30
CA PHE A 277 -42.78 21.20 -21.79
C PHE A 277 -43.27 20.02 -22.65
N LEU A 278 -42.45 19.58 -23.60
CA LEU A 278 -42.74 18.46 -24.48
C LEU A 278 -41.95 17.25 -23.99
N HIS A 279 -42.64 16.22 -23.49
CA HIS A 279 -42.06 14.89 -23.52
C HIS A 279 -41.73 14.59 -24.99
N PRO A 280 -40.48 14.24 -25.34
CA PRO A 280 -40.12 13.98 -26.73
C PRO A 280 -40.95 12.81 -27.28
N PHE A 281 -41.93 13.10 -28.14
CA PHE A 281 -42.76 12.08 -28.75
C PHE A 281 -41.98 11.32 -29.83
N GLY A 282 -42.10 9.99 -29.84
CA GLY A 282 -41.54 9.16 -30.92
C GLY A 282 -40.04 8.92 -30.84
N LEU A 283 -39.41 9.13 -29.68
CA LEU A 283 -38.00 8.77 -29.43
C LEU A 283 -37.85 7.46 -28.64
N SER A 284 -38.84 6.57 -28.69
CA SER A 284 -38.65 5.24 -28.11
C SER A 284 -37.51 4.52 -28.84
N ILE A 285 -36.59 3.95 -28.07
CA ILE A 285 -35.49 3.13 -28.60
C ILE A 285 -36.03 1.78 -29.10
N ASP A 286 -37.13 1.30 -28.50
CA ASP A 286 -37.83 0.09 -28.91
C ASP A 286 -38.78 0.40 -30.08
N PRO A 287 -38.57 -0.19 -31.28
CA PRO A 287 -39.39 0.06 -32.46
C PRO A 287 -40.84 -0.48 -32.34
N GLU A 288 -41.11 -1.40 -31.40
CA GLU A 288 -42.46 -1.93 -31.16
C GLU A 288 -43.32 -1.01 -30.28
N VAL A 289 -42.69 -0.05 -29.60
CA VAL A 289 -43.39 0.92 -28.76
C VAL A 289 -43.89 2.07 -29.63
N VAL A 290 -45.21 2.20 -29.71
CA VAL A 290 -45.87 3.27 -30.47
C VAL A 290 -45.74 4.61 -29.74
N MET A 291 -45.87 4.59 -28.41
CA MET A 291 -45.76 5.77 -27.56
C MET A 291 -45.52 5.37 -26.11
N GLU A 292 -44.70 6.13 -25.41
CA GLU A 292 -44.51 6.00 -23.97
C GLU A 292 -44.35 7.36 -23.30
N GLY A 293 -44.61 7.42 -21.99
CA GLY A 293 -44.49 8.65 -21.22
C GLY A 293 -45.36 8.65 -19.95
N TYR A 294 -45.17 9.66 -19.11
CA TYR A 294 -45.98 9.79 -17.90
C TYR A 294 -47.42 10.26 -18.20
N LEU A 295 -48.39 9.60 -17.57
CA LEU A 295 -49.77 10.06 -17.45
C LEU A 295 -50.25 9.91 -16.00
N PHE A 296 -51.21 10.72 -15.59
CA PHE A 296 -51.98 10.47 -14.37
C PHE A 296 -53.21 9.63 -14.69
N LYS A 297 -53.43 8.55 -13.94
CA LYS A 297 -54.66 7.75 -14.00
C LYS A 297 -55.56 7.99 -12.80
N ARG A 298 -56.86 8.12 -13.02
CA ARG A 298 -57.86 8.23 -11.95
C ARG A 298 -58.16 6.85 -11.36
N SER A 299 -58.14 6.74 -10.04
CA SER A 299 -58.57 5.55 -9.30
C SER A 299 -60.06 5.29 -9.52
N SER A 300 -60.42 4.02 -9.67
CA SER A 300 -61.81 3.55 -9.70
C SER A 300 -62.40 3.28 -8.30
N ARG A 301 -61.62 3.50 -7.23
CA ARG A 301 -62.08 3.36 -5.83
C ARG A 301 -63.00 4.52 -5.42
N ALA A 302 -63.71 4.35 -4.30
CA ALA A 302 -64.64 5.34 -3.75
C ALA A 302 -64.02 6.75 -3.61
N ILE A 303 -62.73 6.82 -3.28
CA ILE A 303 -61.93 8.05 -3.35
C ILE A 303 -61.22 8.10 -4.71
N ARG A 304 -61.63 9.06 -5.54
CA ARG A 304 -61.13 9.26 -6.90
C ARG A 304 -59.77 10.00 -6.91
N THR A 305 -58.71 9.33 -6.44
CA THR A 305 -57.33 9.86 -6.47
C THR A 305 -56.70 9.74 -7.85
N TRP A 306 -55.71 10.60 -8.16
CA TRP A 306 -54.96 10.57 -9.41
C TRP A 306 -53.53 10.12 -9.19
N ASN A 307 -53.07 9.13 -9.95
CA ASN A 307 -51.79 8.47 -9.75
C ASN A 307 -50.93 8.57 -11.00
N ARG A 308 -49.74 9.18 -10.90
CA ARG A 308 -48.78 9.28 -12.02
C ARG A 308 -48.13 7.93 -12.29
N ARG A 309 -48.12 7.46 -13.54
CA ARG A 309 -47.44 6.23 -13.96
C ARG A 309 -46.80 6.43 -15.34
N TRP A 310 -45.74 5.69 -15.64
CA TRP A 310 -45.17 5.62 -16.98
C TRP A 310 -46.02 4.65 -17.81
N PHE A 311 -46.72 5.16 -18.82
CA PHE A 311 -47.56 4.38 -19.73
C PHE A 311 -46.79 4.01 -20.98
N ILE A 312 -47.14 2.86 -21.56
CA ILE A 312 -46.52 2.32 -22.78
C ILE A 312 -47.64 1.75 -23.66
N ILE A 313 -47.66 2.16 -24.93
CA ILE A 313 -48.47 1.54 -25.99
C ILE A 313 -47.53 0.62 -26.77
N LYS A 314 -47.75 -0.69 -26.65
CA LYS A 314 -46.93 -1.71 -27.32
C LYS A 314 -47.78 -2.93 -27.64
N ASN A 315 -47.59 -3.51 -28.82
CA ASN A 315 -48.25 -4.75 -29.26
C ASN A 315 -49.78 -4.75 -29.06
N ASN A 316 -50.44 -3.65 -29.43
CA ASN A 316 -51.89 -3.43 -29.27
C ASN A 316 -52.40 -3.41 -27.82
N LYS A 317 -51.50 -3.25 -26.84
CA LYS A 317 -51.81 -3.16 -25.40
C LYS A 317 -51.53 -1.77 -24.87
N LEU A 318 -52.30 -1.37 -23.85
CA LEU A 318 -51.98 -0.22 -23.01
C LEU A 318 -51.47 -0.72 -21.66
N LEU A 319 -50.22 -0.41 -21.38
CA LEU A 319 -49.48 -0.88 -20.22
C LEU A 319 -49.09 0.31 -19.35
N TYR A 320 -48.82 0.07 -18.06
CA TYR A 320 -48.08 1.02 -17.24
C TYR A 320 -47.12 0.34 -16.27
N VAL A 321 -45.98 0.98 -16.01
CA VAL A 321 -44.95 0.46 -15.09
C VAL A 321 -45.47 0.48 -13.65
N ARG A 322 -45.26 -0.62 -12.92
CA ARG A 322 -45.63 -0.74 -11.51
C ARG A 322 -44.78 0.20 -10.63
N PRO A 323 -45.35 0.88 -9.62
CA PRO A 323 -44.59 1.74 -8.70
C PRO A 323 -43.48 1.03 -7.95
N GLU A 324 -43.67 -0.28 -7.70
CA GLU A 324 -42.79 -1.10 -6.87
C GLU A 324 -41.58 -1.65 -7.66
N VAL A 325 -41.42 -1.23 -8.92
CA VAL A 325 -40.24 -1.57 -9.71
C VAL A 325 -39.01 -0.89 -9.11
N ASP A 326 -38.12 -1.71 -8.57
CA ASP A 326 -36.83 -1.26 -8.07
C ASP A 326 -35.83 -1.11 -9.22
N PHE A 327 -35.58 0.14 -9.62
CA PHE A 327 -34.62 0.47 -10.67
C PHE A 327 -33.15 0.36 -10.23
N SER A 328 -32.87 0.06 -8.95
CA SER A 328 -31.52 -0.15 -8.45
C SER A 328 -30.99 -1.58 -8.67
N ASN A 329 -31.87 -2.54 -8.98
CA ASN A 329 -31.47 -3.90 -9.35
C ASN A 329 -31.00 -3.96 -10.81
N GLN A 330 -29.83 -4.55 -11.03
CA GLN A 330 -29.04 -4.46 -12.28
C GLN A 330 -29.61 -5.22 -13.51
N LEU A 331 -30.77 -5.89 -13.40
CA LEU A 331 -31.42 -6.48 -14.58
C LEU A 331 -32.29 -5.44 -15.29
N PHE A 332 -31.65 -4.62 -16.11
CA PHE A 332 -32.30 -3.86 -17.16
C PHE A 332 -31.97 -4.55 -18.51
N PRO A 333 -32.91 -4.71 -19.46
CA PRO A 333 -34.22 -4.04 -19.56
C PRO A 333 -35.32 -4.62 -18.67
N VAL A 334 -36.17 -3.71 -18.17
CA VAL A 334 -37.43 -3.99 -17.46
C VAL A 334 -38.29 -4.93 -18.30
N ASP A 335 -38.39 -6.19 -17.88
CA ASP A 335 -39.28 -7.14 -18.52
C ASP A 335 -40.74 -6.70 -18.30
N ILE A 336 -41.44 -6.47 -19.42
CA ILE A 336 -42.83 -6.01 -19.46
C ILE A 336 -43.74 -6.97 -18.66
N ALA A 337 -43.49 -8.28 -18.72
CA ALA A 337 -44.33 -9.26 -18.03
C ALA A 337 -44.24 -9.13 -16.50
N THR A 338 -43.04 -8.90 -15.98
CA THR A 338 -42.75 -8.85 -14.54
C THR A 338 -42.84 -7.45 -13.95
N SER A 339 -42.84 -6.40 -14.77
CA SER A 339 -42.74 -5.02 -14.30
C SER A 339 -43.88 -4.09 -14.70
N CYS A 340 -44.66 -4.45 -15.73
CA CYS A 340 -45.79 -3.65 -16.17
C CYS A 340 -47.13 -4.28 -15.75
N THR A 341 -48.10 -3.42 -15.46
CA THR A 341 -49.51 -3.81 -15.38
C THR A 341 -50.17 -3.54 -16.71
N VAL A 342 -50.83 -4.56 -17.27
CA VAL A 342 -51.70 -4.41 -18.44
C VAL A 342 -52.94 -3.65 -18.00
N MET A 343 -53.09 -2.40 -18.44
CA MET A 343 -54.33 -1.66 -18.24
C MET A 343 -55.39 -2.16 -19.21
N GLU A 344 -55.01 -2.35 -20.48
CA GLU A 344 -55.85 -2.96 -21.51
C GLU A 344 -55.04 -3.93 -22.37
N ASP A 345 -55.55 -5.15 -22.50
CA ASP A 345 -54.88 -6.26 -23.18
C ASP A 345 -55.18 -6.31 -24.68
N ASP A 346 -56.23 -5.62 -25.12
CA ASP A 346 -56.59 -5.48 -26.53
C ASP A 346 -57.24 -4.11 -26.78
N LEU A 347 -56.49 -3.23 -27.42
CA LEU A 347 -56.99 -1.90 -27.77
C LEU A 347 -58.07 -1.92 -28.86
N ARG A 348 -58.23 -2.98 -29.66
CA ARG A 348 -59.19 -3.01 -30.79
C ARG A 348 -60.62 -2.66 -30.40
N LEU A 349 -61.02 -3.03 -29.18
CA LEU A 349 -62.37 -2.84 -28.65
C LEU A 349 -62.51 -1.53 -27.85
N CYS A 350 -61.47 -0.69 -27.84
CA CYS A 350 -61.45 0.56 -27.08
C CYS A 350 -61.87 1.76 -27.94
N LEU A 351 -62.51 2.73 -27.32
CA LEU A 351 -62.77 4.06 -27.86
C LEU A 351 -62.00 5.10 -27.06
N VAL A 352 -61.20 5.93 -27.73
CA VAL A 352 -60.49 7.04 -27.08
C VAL A 352 -61.11 8.38 -27.45
N ARG A 353 -61.49 9.16 -26.44
CA ARG A 353 -62.12 10.48 -26.60
C ARG A 353 -61.66 11.47 -25.53
N PRO A 354 -61.78 12.79 -25.77
CA PRO A 354 -61.57 13.80 -24.73
C PRO A 354 -62.46 13.55 -23.51
N ALA A 355 -61.99 13.95 -22.33
CA ALA A 355 -62.77 13.77 -21.12
C ALA A 355 -64.08 14.58 -21.18
N PRO A 356 -65.19 14.07 -20.60
CA PRO A 356 -66.43 14.83 -20.51
C PRO A 356 -66.27 16.15 -19.75
N ASN A 357 -67.14 17.13 -20.03
CA ASN A 357 -67.15 18.43 -19.35
C ASN A 357 -67.30 18.33 -17.81
N SER A 358 -67.76 17.19 -17.29
CA SER A 358 -67.83 16.91 -15.85
C SER A 358 -66.49 16.57 -15.19
N CYS A 359 -65.40 16.46 -15.96
CA CYS A 359 -64.05 16.28 -15.43
C CYS A 359 -63.39 17.65 -15.14
N ASP A 360 -63.18 17.95 -13.86
CA ASP A 360 -62.62 19.23 -13.37
C ASP A 360 -61.08 19.37 -13.56
N ARG A 361 -60.45 18.46 -14.30
CA ARG A 361 -58.99 18.50 -14.55
C ARG A 361 -58.66 18.78 -16.01
N ARG A 362 -57.71 19.68 -16.23
CA ARG A 362 -57.19 20.03 -17.55
C ARG A 362 -56.48 18.85 -18.20
N TYR A 363 -56.54 18.77 -19.53
CA TYR A 363 -55.82 17.79 -20.36
C TYR A 363 -56.19 16.33 -20.10
N CYS A 364 -57.41 16.09 -19.59
CA CYS A 364 -57.95 14.75 -19.42
C CYS A 364 -58.53 14.17 -20.72
N PHE A 365 -58.42 12.86 -20.85
CA PHE A 365 -59.05 12.05 -21.88
C PHE A 365 -59.48 10.71 -21.28
N GLU A 366 -60.40 10.01 -21.93
CA GLU A 366 -60.84 8.70 -21.49
C GLU A 366 -60.64 7.62 -22.56
N VAL A 367 -60.24 6.45 -22.08
CA VAL A 367 -60.18 5.20 -22.84
C VAL A 367 -61.36 4.36 -22.36
N VAL A 368 -62.39 4.28 -23.20
CA VAL A 368 -63.62 3.53 -22.94
C VAL A 368 -63.46 2.14 -23.52
N THR A 369 -63.71 1.13 -22.70
CA THR A 369 -63.59 -0.29 -23.03
C THR A 369 -64.94 -0.95 -22.78
N PRO A 370 -65.18 -2.18 -23.24
CA PRO A 370 -66.48 -2.84 -23.06
C PRO A 370 -66.90 -2.98 -21.59
N SER A 371 -65.93 -2.98 -20.66
CA SER A 371 -66.16 -3.21 -19.23
C SER A 371 -65.85 -1.99 -18.34
N LYS A 372 -65.02 -1.04 -18.78
CA LYS A 372 -64.52 0.06 -17.94
C LYS A 372 -64.34 1.35 -18.74
N SER A 373 -64.39 2.50 -18.06
CA SER A 373 -63.86 3.76 -18.60
C SER A 373 -62.68 4.22 -17.75
N HIS A 374 -61.50 4.31 -18.39
CA HIS A 374 -60.27 4.77 -17.76
C HIS A 374 -60.06 6.24 -18.02
N MET A 375 -60.05 7.05 -16.96
CA MET A 375 -59.76 8.48 -17.05
C MET A 375 -58.26 8.73 -16.88
N LEU A 376 -57.64 9.29 -17.91
CA LEU A 376 -56.22 9.62 -17.97
C LEU A 376 -56.02 11.13 -18.13
N GLN A 377 -54.89 11.65 -17.66
CA GLN A 377 -54.54 13.06 -17.74
C GLN A 377 -53.09 13.20 -18.19
N ALA A 378 -52.88 14.02 -19.22
CA ALA A 378 -51.58 14.41 -19.72
C ALA A 378 -51.09 15.73 -19.09
N ASP A 379 -49.80 16.01 -19.19
CA ASP A 379 -49.19 17.22 -18.59
C ASP A 379 -49.44 18.50 -19.43
N SER A 380 -49.84 18.36 -20.70
CA SER A 380 -50.16 19.47 -21.61
C SER A 380 -51.23 19.10 -22.64
N GLU A 381 -51.78 20.11 -23.33
CA GLU A 381 -52.73 19.91 -24.42
C GLU A 381 -52.10 19.15 -25.60
N SER A 382 -50.86 19.49 -25.97
CA SER A 382 -50.12 18.79 -27.03
C SER A 382 -49.90 17.32 -26.68
N LEU A 383 -49.53 17.02 -25.43
CA LEU A 383 -49.43 15.66 -24.90
C LEU A 383 -50.76 14.93 -24.95
N ARG A 384 -51.85 15.55 -24.51
CA ARG A 384 -53.19 14.94 -24.59
C ARG A 384 -53.52 14.55 -26.03
N LEU A 385 -53.38 15.49 -26.97
CA LEU A 385 -53.70 15.24 -28.38
C LEU A 385 -52.82 14.14 -28.98
N ALA A 386 -51.52 14.12 -28.64
CA ALA A 386 -50.60 13.08 -29.07
C ALA A 386 -51.00 11.69 -28.53
N TRP A 387 -51.32 11.57 -27.24
CA TRP A 387 -51.78 10.32 -26.63
C TRP A 387 -53.09 9.82 -27.24
N ILE A 388 -54.08 10.69 -27.42
CA ILE A 388 -55.34 10.33 -28.11
C ILE A 388 -55.05 9.85 -29.53
N LYS A 389 -54.19 10.56 -30.27
CA LYS A 389 -53.84 10.22 -31.66
C LYS A 389 -53.10 8.87 -31.76
N ALA A 390 -52.14 8.62 -30.87
CA ALA A 390 -51.41 7.36 -30.82
C ALA A 390 -52.35 6.19 -30.53
N LEU A 391 -53.21 6.32 -29.51
CA LEU A 391 -54.18 5.29 -29.18
C LEU A 391 -55.17 5.03 -30.32
N LYS A 392 -55.74 6.07 -30.93
CA LYS A 392 -56.63 5.92 -32.10
C LYS A 392 -55.96 5.20 -33.26
N ARG A 393 -54.72 5.56 -33.59
CA ARG A 393 -53.94 4.88 -34.64
C ARG A 393 -53.69 3.41 -34.31
N THR A 394 -53.35 3.09 -33.07
CA THR A 394 -53.17 1.70 -32.63
C THR A 394 -54.48 0.91 -32.73
N ILE A 395 -55.61 1.52 -32.34
CA ILE A 395 -56.94 0.90 -32.48
C ILE A 395 -57.28 0.63 -33.95
N GLU A 396 -57.15 1.64 -34.81
CA GLU A 396 -57.40 1.51 -36.26
C GLU A 396 -56.50 0.45 -36.90
N ALA A 397 -55.19 0.48 -36.63
CA ALA A 397 -54.26 -0.50 -37.15
C ALA A 397 -54.62 -1.93 -36.71
N ALA A 398 -54.97 -2.11 -35.43
CA ALA A 398 -55.34 -3.41 -34.90
C ALA A 398 -56.70 -3.91 -35.44
N LEU A 399 -57.63 -3.01 -35.78
CA LEU A 399 -58.88 -3.35 -36.48
C LEU A 399 -58.61 -3.80 -37.94
N HIS A 400 -57.68 -3.16 -38.63
CA HIS A 400 -57.34 -3.49 -40.02
C HIS A 400 -56.46 -4.74 -40.17
N ASP A 401 -55.64 -5.07 -39.18
CA ASP A 401 -54.86 -6.33 -39.12
C ASP A 401 -55.74 -7.59 -39.06
N SER A 402 -57.06 -7.42 -38.85
CA SER A 402 -58.05 -8.50 -38.76
C SER A 402 -58.74 -8.81 -40.11
N MET A 403 -58.39 -8.12 -41.20
CA MET A 403 -58.89 -8.43 -42.55
C MET A 403 -58.06 -9.58 -43.16
N PRO A 404 -58.66 -10.70 -43.62
CA PRO A 404 -57.91 -11.79 -44.22
C PRO A 404 -57.11 -11.30 -45.45
N ASN A 405 -55.83 -11.68 -45.50
CA ASN A 405 -54.92 -11.50 -46.64
C ASN A 405 -55.63 -11.83 -47.99
N MET A 406 -55.94 -10.79 -48.76
CA MET A 406 -55.98 -10.88 -50.22
C MET A 406 -54.56 -10.61 -50.72
N PRO A 407 -53.99 -11.45 -51.60
CA PRO A 407 -52.58 -11.38 -51.94
C PRO A 407 -52.33 -10.17 -52.83
N PHE A 408 -51.68 -9.13 -52.30
CA PHE A 408 -51.04 -8.10 -53.13
C PHE A 408 -49.53 -8.22 -53.07
N SER A 409 -49.02 -8.62 -54.24
CA SER A 409 -47.66 -8.54 -54.79
C SER A 409 -46.60 -7.83 -53.94
N SER A 410 -45.54 -8.61 -53.67
CA SER A 410 -44.24 -8.16 -53.23
C SER A 410 -43.60 -7.18 -54.22
N ARG A 411 -43.57 -5.88 -53.88
CA ARG A 411 -42.52 -4.95 -54.34
C ARG A 411 -42.49 -3.72 -53.43
N PHE A 412 -41.27 -3.26 -53.14
CA PHE A 412 -40.88 -2.18 -52.22
C PHE A 412 -40.65 -2.55 -50.73
N ARG A 413 -39.66 -3.42 -50.51
CA ARG A 413 -38.75 -3.29 -49.36
C ARG A 413 -37.32 -3.13 -49.87
N SER A 414 -36.88 -1.89 -50.02
CA SER A 414 -35.47 -1.51 -49.97
C SER A 414 -35.32 -0.01 -50.12
N ARG A 415 -35.01 0.66 -49.00
CA ARG A 415 -34.09 1.81 -48.87
C ARG A 415 -34.39 2.51 -47.55
N LEU A 416 -33.55 2.25 -46.56
CA LEU A 416 -32.93 3.23 -45.65
C LEU A 416 -32.18 2.47 -44.56
N VAL A 417 -30.97 2.04 -44.91
CA VAL A 417 -29.88 1.87 -43.95
C VAL A 417 -28.68 2.52 -44.61
N THR A 418 -28.10 3.49 -43.91
CA THR A 418 -26.69 3.94 -43.88
C THR A 418 -26.64 5.48 -43.82
N VAL A 419 -26.40 6.02 -42.63
CA VAL A 419 -25.61 7.25 -42.46
C VAL A 419 -24.67 6.98 -41.30
N HIS A 420 -23.38 6.94 -41.60
CA HIS A 420 -22.28 6.94 -40.64
C HIS A 420 -22.09 8.32 -40.03
#